data_AF-A0A6N0JEV9-F1
#
_entry.id   AF-A0A6N0JEV9-F1
#
_cell.length_a   1.000
_cell.length_b   1.000
_cell.length_c   1.000
_cell.angle_alpha   90.00
_cell.angle_beta   90.00
_cell.angle_gamma   90.00
#
_symmetry.space_group_name_H-M   'P 1'
#
loop_
_entity.id
_entity.type
_entity.pdbx_description
1 polymer ?
#
loop_
_entity_poly.entity_id
_entity_poly.type
_entity_poly.pdbx_seq_one_letter_code
_entity_poly.pdbx_strand_id
1 'polypeptide(L)'
;MTNEWLDLTDDPDHPRSPQQGGYVLRTGREGLIDLLHTWQEAGVNHAALGIQFARRPPADVIQELAEEVLPHFPSLAGPAALPASW
;
A
#
# COMPACT_ATOMS: atom_id res chain seq x y z
N MET A 1 3.29 1.24 12.89
CA MET A 1 3.76 0.73 11.59
C MET A 1 2.98 -0.54 11.32
N THR A 2 2.15 -0.55 10.29
CA THR A 2 1.45 -1.75 9.81
C THR A 2 2.24 -2.30 8.63
N ASN A 3 2.39 -3.63 8.56
CA ASN A 3 3.01 -4.32 7.43
C ASN A 3 1.98 -5.31 6.90
N GLU A 4 1.59 -5.16 5.64
CA GLU A 4 0.68 -6.07 4.96
C GLU A 4 1.35 -6.61 3.71
N TRP A 5 1.21 -7.91 3.49
CA TRP A 5 1.52 -8.49 2.21
C TRP A 5 0.33 -8.27 1.27
N LEU A 6 0.59 -7.68 0.11
CA LEU A 6 -0.43 -7.26 -0.84
C LEU A 6 -0.40 -8.11 -2.12
N ASP A 7 -1.56 -8.62 -2.51
CA ASP A 7 -1.87 -9.14 -3.84
C ASP A 7 -2.92 -8.22 -4.49
N LEU A 8 -2.45 -7.16 -5.16
CA LEU A 8 -3.29 -6.18 -5.85
C LEU A 8 -3.83 -6.78 -7.15
N THR A 9 -5.14 -6.81 -7.34
CA THR A 9 -5.76 -7.39 -8.54
C THR A 9 -5.89 -6.38 -9.69
N ASP A 10 -6.11 -6.85 -10.91
CA ASP A 10 -6.40 -5.97 -12.06
C ASP A 10 -7.80 -5.34 -12.00
N ASP A 11 -8.74 -6.00 -11.31
CA ASP A 11 -10.07 -5.47 -11.02
C ASP A 11 -9.97 -4.44 -9.86
N PRO A 12 -10.26 -3.15 -10.10
CA PRO A 12 -10.15 -2.09 -9.09
C PRO A 12 -11.08 -2.29 -7.90
N ASP A 13 -12.25 -2.87 -8.15
CA ASP A 13 -13.34 -3.05 -7.20
C ASP A 13 -13.30 -4.44 -6.54
N HIS A 14 -12.26 -5.24 -6.81
CA HIS A 14 -12.16 -6.57 -6.23
C HIS A 14 -12.22 -6.49 -4.69
N PRO A 15 -13.12 -7.26 -4.05
CA PRO A 15 -13.35 -7.13 -2.63
C PRO A 15 -12.09 -7.51 -1.83
N ARG A 16 -11.92 -6.84 -0.68
CA ARG A 16 -10.90 -7.21 0.31
C ARG A 16 -11.14 -8.64 0.78
N SER A 17 -10.18 -9.51 0.52
CA SER A 17 -10.24 -10.92 0.90
C SER A 17 -8.94 -11.34 1.59
N PRO A 18 -9.01 -11.93 2.80
CA PRO A 18 -7.84 -12.47 3.46
C PRO A 18 -7.41 -13.75 2.75
N GLN A 19 -6.12 -13.87 2.46
CA GLN A 19 -5.50 -15.06 1.91
C GLN A 19 -4.45 -15.61 2.87
N GLN A 20 -4.11 -16.89 2.69
CA GLN A 20 -3.11 -17.58 3.51
C GLN A 20 -3.37 -17.45 5.02
N GLY A 21 -4.62 -17.56 5.46
CA GLY A 21 -4.97 -17.41 6.87
C GLY A 21 -4.93 -15.98 7.40
N GLY A 22 -4.94 -14.98 6.51
CA GLY A 22 -5.00 -13.55 6.85
C GLY A 22 -3.67 -12.82 6.76
N TYR A 23 -2.58 -13.48 6.36
CA TYR A 23 -1.27 -12.82 6.21
C TYR A 23 -1.13 -12.04 4.91
N VAL A 24 -1.93 -12.37 3.88
CA VAL A 24 -1.91 -11.68 2.58
C VAL A 24 -3.28 -11.07 2.35
N LEU A 25 -3.33 -9.76 2.14
CA LEU A 25 -4.51 -9.06 1.67
C LEU A 25 -4.56 -9.14 0.14
N ARG A 26 -5.62 -9.75 -0.39
CA ARG A 26 -5.97 -9.63 -1.81
C ARG A 26 -7.12 -8.67 -1.98
N THR A 27 -6.94 -7.64 -2.81
CA THR A 27 -7.93 -6.57 -3.01
C THR A 27 -7.67 -5.87 -4.34
N GLY A 28 -8.68 -5.16 -4.84
CA GLY A 28 -8.49 -4.11 -5.83
C GLY A 28 -8.03 -2.81 -5.17
N ARG A 29 -7.63 -1.82 -5.97
CA ARG A 29 -7.08 -0.56 -5.48
C ARG A 29 -8.07 0.25 -4.64
N GLU A 30 -9.37 0.22 -4.94
CA GLU A 30 -10.38 0.98 -4.19
C GLU A 30 -10.46 0.47 -2.75
N GLY A 31 -10.48 -0.85 -2.58
CA GLY A 31 -10.44 -1.48 -1.26
C GLY A 31 -9.13 -1.23 -0.49
N LEU A 32 -8.01 -1.10 -1.21
CA LEU A 32 -6.73 -0.71 -0.60
C LEU A 32 -6.76 0.74 -0.11
N ILE A 33 -7.25 1.67 -0.93
CA ILE A 33 -7.37 3.09 -0.57
C ILE A 33 -8.26 3.26 0.67
N ASP A 34 -9.42 2.61 0.68
CA ASP A 34 -10.33 2.62 1.84
C ASP A 34 -9.66 2.09 3.12
N LEU A 35 -8.88 1.01 3.01
CA LEU A 35 -8.14 0.45 4.14
C LEU A 35 -7.09 1.42 4.67
N LEU A 36 -6.33 2.04 3.78
CA LEU A 36 -5.28 2.99 4.15
C LEU A 36 -5.87 4.25 4.79
N HIS A 37 -7.01 4.76 4.31
CA HIS A 37 -7.75 5.84 4.98
C HIS A 37 -8.24 5.42 6.37
N THR A 38 -8.80 4.21 6.51
CA THR A 38 -9.21 3.68 7.82
C THR A 38 -8.04 3.66 8.81
N TRP A 39 -6.87 3.23 8.35
CA TRP A 39 -5.66 3.25 9.18
C TRP A 39 -5.18 4.66 9.52
N GLN A 40 -5.23 5.58 8.55
CA GLN A 40 -4.90 6.98 8.78
C GLN A 40 -5.80 7.60 9.85
N GLU A 41 -7.11 7.37 9.78
CA GLU A 41 -8.08 7.81 10.79
C GLU A 41 -7.82 7.21 12.17
N ALA A 42 -7.32 5.97 12.21
CA ALA A 42 -6.88 5.31 13.44
C ALA A 42 -5.50 5.79 13.94
N GLY A 43 -4.86 6.77 13.28
CA GLY A 43 -3.59 7.36 13.69
C GLY A 43 -2.34 6.63 13.18
N VAL A 44 -2.46 5.76 12.17
CA VAL A 44 -1.32 5.14 11.50
C VAL A 44 -0.65 6.18 10.60
N ASN A 45 0.60 6.52 10.89
CA ASN A 45 1.37 7.51 10.14
C ASN A 45 2.13 6.93 8.94
N HIS A 46 2.42 5.62 8.95
CA HIS A 46 3.21 4.97 7.93
C HIS A 46 2.82 3.49 7.78
N ALA A 47 2.61 3.08 6.53
CA ALA A 47 2.33 1.72 6.11
C ALA A 47 3.41 1.24 5.13
N ALA A 48 3.87 0.01 5.32
CA ALA A 48 4.74 -0.67 4.37
C ALA A 48 3.92 -1.75 3.64
N LEU A 49 3.96 -1.72 2.30
CA LEU A 49 3.26 -2.66 1.44
C LEU A 49 4.27 -3.60 0.80
N GLY A 50 4.18 -4.89 1.11
CA GLY A 50 5.05 -5.89 0.51
C GLY A 50 4.34 -6.65 -0.61
N ILE A 51 4.88 -6.57 -1.83
CA ILE A 51 4.23 -7.13 -3.05
C ILE A 51 4.80 -8.48 -3.50
N GLN A 52 5.58 -9.16 -2.66
CA GLN A 52 6.24 -10.43 -3.02
C GLN A 52 5.28 -11.59 -3.34
N PHE A 53 4.02 -11.47 -2.94
CA PHE A 53 2.96 -12.44 -3.23
C PHE A 53 1.97 -11.96 -4.30
N ALA A 54 2.24 -10.80 -4.91
CA ALA A 54 1.45 -10.32 -6.03
C ALA A 54 1.52 -11.30 -7.20
N ARG A 55 0.38 -11.56 -7.83
CA ARG A 55 0.31 -12.42 -9.02
C ARG A 55 0.65 -11.68 -10.30
N ARG A 56 0.40 -10.37 -10.32
CA ARG A 56 0.75 -9.48 -11.43
C ARG A 56 2.26 -9.19 -11.43
N PRO A 57 2.85 -8.85 -12.58
CA PRO A 57 4.24 -8.40 -12.62
C PRO A 57 4.48 -7.25 -11.62
N PRO A 58 5.56 -7.30 -10.81
CA PRO A 58 5.80 -6.27 -9.80
C PRO A 58 5.87 -4.84 -10.36
N ALA A 59 6.38 -4.67 -11.58
CA ALA A 59 6.44 -3.37 -12.24
C ALA A 59 5.04 -2.77 -12.45
N ASP A 60 4.07 -3.58 -12.88
CA ASP A 60 2.70 -3.14 -13.12
C ASP A 60 1.99 -2.78 -11.81
N VAL A 61 2.23 -3.57 -10.74
CA VAL A 61 1.72 -3.26 -9.40
C VAL A 61 2.30 -1.96 -8.87
N ILE A 62 3.62 -1.76 -9.00
CA ILE A 62 4.28 -0.52 -8.56
C ILE A 62 3.75 0.68 -9.35
N GLN A 63 3.57 0.52 -10.67
CA GLN A 63 3.04 1.57 -11.52
C GLN A 63 1.63 1.99 -11.08
N GLU A 64 0.72 1.02 -10.88
CA GLU A 64 -0.64 1.32 -10.41
C GLU A 64 -0.65 1.94 -9.02
N LEU A 65 0.19 1.44 -8.10
CA LEU A 65 0.32 2.07 -6.78
C LEU A 65 0.79 3.53 -6.91
N ALA A 66 1.71 3.82 -7.83
CA ALA A 66 2.24 5.16 -8.01
C ALA A 66 1.23 6.12 -8.65
N GLU A 67 0.47 5.66 -9.64
CA GLU A 67 -0.49 6.48 -10.40
C GLU A 67 -1.83 6.64 -9.69
N GLU A 68 -2.32 5.58 -9.04
CA GLU A 68 -3.71 5.51 -8.56
C GLU A 68 -3.83 5.56 -7.04
N VAL A 69 -2.81 5.11 -6.28
CA VAL A 69 -2.89 5.04 -4.81
C VAL A 69 -2.11 6.18 -4.14
N LEU A 70 -0.86 6.41 -4.54
CA LEU A 70 0.01 7.44 -3.94
C LEU A 70 -0.59 8.86 -3.94
N PRO A 71 -1.36 9.32 -4.96
CA PRO A 71 -1.94 10.67 -4.94
C PRO A 71 -2.88 10.93 -3.74
N HIS A 72 -3.49 9.89 -3.17
CA HIS A 72 -4.34 9.98 -1.98
C HIS A 72 -3.54 10.17 -0.68
N PHE A 73 -2.27 9.79 -0.68
CA PHE A 73 -1.37 9.80 0.48
C PHE A 73 -0.07 10.55 0.12
N PRO A 74 -0.14 11.87 -0.16
CA PRO A 74 1.00 12.62 -0.66
C PRO A 74 2.15 12.65 0.35
N SER A 75 3.37 12.63 -0.18
CA SER A 75 4.57 12.80 0.65
C SER A 75 4.56 14.17 1.32
N LEU A 76 4.64 14.16 2.65
CA LEU A 76 4.82 15.39 3.42
C LEU A 76 6.28 15.87 3.29
N ALA A 77 6.48 17.18 3.29
CA ALA A 77 7.82 17.74 3.34
C ALA A 77 8.51 17.27 4.64
N GLY A 78 9.56 16.49 4.49
CA GLY A 78 10.37 16.05 5.61
C GLY A 78 11.24 17.19 6.16
N PRO A 79 11.76 17.06 7.39
CA PRO A 79 12.83 17.93 7.86
C PRO A 79 14.04 17.82 6.92
N ALA A 80 14.84 18.89 6.86
CA ALA A 80 16.09 18.88 6.10
C ALA A 80 16.93 17.66 6.49
N ALA A 81 17.51 16.97 5.50
CA ALA A 81 18.37 15.83 5.73
C ALA A 81 19.49 16.23 6.70
N LEU A 82 19.68 15.44 7.76
CA LEU A 82 20.84 15.62 8.61
C LEU A 82 22.10 15.38 7.78
N PRO A 83 23.14 16.21 7.92
CA PRO A 83 24.41 15.97 7.23
C PRO A 83 24.90 14.57 7.62
N ALA A 84 25.11 13.73 6.61
CA ALA A 84 25.75 12.45 6.79
C ALA A 84 27.19 12.69 7.30
N SER A 85 27.48 12.21 8.51
CA SER A 85 28.81 12.29 9.12
C SER A 85 29.58 10.98 8.99
N TRP A 86 29.47 10.31 7.85
CA TRP A 86 30.17 9.06 7.55
C TRP A 86 31.20 9.25 6.44
#